data_AF-A0A8S4RLY8-F1
#
_entry.id   AF-A0A8S4RLY8-F1
#
_cell.length_a   1.000
_cell.length_b   1.000
_cell.length_c   1.000
_cell.angle_alpha   90.00
_cell.angle_beta   90.00
_cell.angle_gamma   90.00
#
_symmetry.space_group_name_H-M   'P 1'
#
loop_
_entity.id
_entity.type
_entity.pdbx_description
1 polymer ?
#
loop_
_entity_poly.entity_id
_entity_poly.type
_entity_poly.pdbx_seq_one_letter_code
_entity_poly.pdbx_strand_id
1 'polypeptide(L)'
;MQPQAQPQPQGLIVETGNGASVLQLPATTLEQIRHIAADPGASTLRLPPASELPTGARESDFDLCYVCKHCKVAFPSAAPLQTHQARSCYAGREAARGVIRVVQPALECRTCPGERFRTSADFRRHADTELHLRNLAPPPPPPVPEPLSHEMEDVVNQITLLAARAAQDTSPKDPNVTFCAPGPRFPQPGELSIASAGH
;
A
#
# COMPACT_ATOMS: atom_id res chain seq x y z
N MET A 1 7.81 -61.47 8.52
CA MET A 1 7.20 -60.16 8.86
C MET A 1 8.09 -59.06 8.30
N GLN A 2 7.79 -58.65 7.06
CA GLN A 2 8.49 -57.58 6.35
C GLN A 2 8.01 -56.24 6.90
N PRO A 3 8.88 -55.27 7.24
CA PRO A 3 8.44 -53.94 7.59
C PRO A 3 7.85 -53.27 6.34
N GLN A 4 6.54 -52.99 6.37
CA GLN A 4 5.87 -52.18 5.37
C GLN A 4 6.56 -50.83 5.28
N ALA A 5 7.04 -50.49 4.08
CA ALA A 5 7.50 -49.16 3.75
C ALA A 5 6.35 -48.18 3.99
N GLN A 6 6.54 -47.29 4.97
CA GLN A 6 5.66 -46.18 5.28
C GLN A 6 5.40 -45.37 4.00
N PRO A 7 4.14 -45.01 3.66
CA PRO A 7 3.86 -44.20 2.48
C PRO A 7 4.66 -42.90 2.58
N GLN A 8 5.53 -42.65 1.59
CA GLN A 8 6.31 -41.42 1.49
C GLN A 8 5.37 -40.22 1.64
N PRO A 9 5.72 -39.20 2.43
CA PRO A 9 4.92 -37.99 2.51
C PRO A 9 4.83 -37.36 1.12
N GLN A 10 3.61 -37.26 0.60
CA GLN A 10 3.28 -36.58 -0.65
C GLN A 10 3.34 -35.05 -0.43
N GLY A 11 4.51 -34.52 -0.11
CA GLY A 11 4.67 -33.12 0.27
C GLY A 11 6.10 -32.62 0.12
N LEU A 12 6.23 -31.32 -0.06
CA LEU A 12 7.51 -30.64 -0.17
C LEU A 12 7.96 -30.27 1.25
N ILE A 13 9.07 -30.84 1.72
CA ILE A 13 9.59 -30.53 3.06
C ILE A 13 10.29 -29.18 2.98
N VAL A 14 9.78 -28.19 3.72
CA VAL A 14 10.32 -26.84 3.84
C VAL A 14 10.92 -26.70 5.22
N GLU A 15 12.24 -26.65 5.32
CA GLU A 15 12.94 -26.41 6.57
C GLU A 15 12.77 -24.95 6.99
N THR A 16 11.76 -24.68 7.82
CA THR A 16 11.54 -23.34 8.38
C THR A 16 12.40 -23.20 9.63
N GLY A 17 12.87 -22.00 9.98
CA GLY A 17 13.71 -21.78 11.18
C GLY A 17 13.08 -22.21 12.53
N ASN A 18 11.82 -22.64 12.52
CA ASN A 18 11.08 -23.19 13.67
C ASN A 18 10.93 -24.73 13.60
N GLY A 19 11.62 -25.41 12.68
CA GLY A 19 11.50 -26.84 12.40
C GLY A 19 11.09 -27.15 10.95
N ALA A 20 11.28 -28.40 10.52
CA ALA A 20 10.82 -28.86 9.21
C ALA A 20 9.29 -28.85 9.13
N SER A 21 8.73 -28.05 8.22
CA SER A 21 7.30 -28.01 7.94
C SER A 21 7.04 -28.67 6.59
N VAL A 22 6.07 -29.58 6.52
CA VAL A 22 5.73 -30.26 5.27
C VAL A 22 4.63 -29.46 4.57
N LEU A 23 5.01 -28.83 3.47
CA LEU A 23 4.06 -28.14 2.59
C LEU A 23 3.38 -29.22 1.74
N GLN A 24 2.15 -29.58 2.12
CA GLN A 24 1.34 -30.54 1.38
C GLN A 24 0.91 -29.88 0.06
N LEU A 25 1.59 -30.28 -1.02
CA LEU A 25 1.29 -29.81 -2.37
C LEU A 25 0.56 -30.92 -3.14
N PRO A 26 -0.41 -30.58 -4.00
CA PRO A 26 -1.01 -31.56 -4.89
C PRO A 26 0.05 -32.30 -5.72
N ALA A 27 -0.18 -33.58 -6.01
CA ALA A 27 0.74 -34.38 -6.82
C ALA A 27 1.03 -33.75 -8.20
N THR A 28 0.02 -33.09 -8.78
CA THR A 28 0.16 -32.33 -10.04
C THR A 28 1.17 -31.19 -9.91
N THR A 29 1.18 -30.48 -8.78
CA THR A 29 2.14 -29.40 -8.50
C THR A 29 3.56 -29.94 -8.35
N LEU A 30 3.73 -31.08 -7.66
CA LEU A 30 5.04 -31.73 -7.54
C LEU A 30 5.57 -32.14 -8.93
N GLU A 31 4.69 -32.63 -9.81
CA GLU A 31 5.07 -32.95 -11.20
C GLU A 31 5.49 -31.70 -11.98
N GLN A 32 4.74 -30.61 -11.86
CA GLN A 32 5.11 -29.33 -12.46
C GLN A 32 6.47 -28.83 -11.97
N ILE A 33 6.78 -28.98 -10.68
CA ILE A 33 8.10 -28.64 -10.14
C ILE A 33 9.19 -29.47 -10.83
N ARG A 34 8.97 -30.79 -11.01
CA ARG A 34 9.93 -31.66 -11.72
C ARG A 34 10.19 -31.18 -13.14
N HIS A 35 9.13 -30.83 -13.87
CA HIS A 35 9.22 -30.32 -15.23
C HIS A 35 9.94 -28.96 -15.31
N ILE A 36 9.49 -27.96 -14.55
CA ILE A 36 10.09 -26.60 -14.54
C ILE A 36 11.56 -26.62 -14.13
N ALA A 37 11.93 -27.58 -13.29
CA ALA A 37 13.29 -27.71 -12.81
C ALA A 37 14.25 -28.34 -13.84
N ALA A 38 13.78 -28.71 -15.04
CA ALA A 38 14.62 -29.04 -16.19
C ALA A 38 15.15 -27.79 -16.90
N ASP A 39 14.42 -26.68 -16.86
CA ASP A 39 14.83 -25.41 -17.46
C ASP A 39 15.86 -24.69 -16.57
N PRO A 40 16.94 -24.12 -17.13
CA PRO A 40 17.89 -23.31 -16.37
C PRO A 40 17.26 -21.99 -15.87
N GLY A 41 17.93 -21.34 -14.91
CA GLY A 41 17.53 -20.01 -14.42
C GLY A 41 16.37 -20.00 -13.42
N ALA A 42 15.77 -18.82 -13.26
CA ALA A 42 14.68 -18.59 -12.30
C ALA A 42 13.32 -18.83 -12.95
N SER A 43 12.42 -19.48 -12.22
CA SER A 43 11.03 -19.69 -12.63
C SER A 43 10.08 -19.43 -11.48
N THR A 44 8.84 -19.11 -11.78
CA THR A 44 7.77 -18.94 -10.80
C THR A 44 6.67 -19.95 -11.07
N LEU A 45 6.33 -20.75 -10.06
CA LEU A 45 5.21 -21.67 -10.09
C LEU A 45 4.09 -21.07 -9.23
N ARG A 46 2.99 -20.70 -9.88
CA ARG A 46 1.82 -20.15 -9.22
C ARG A 46 0.81 -21.27 -8.95
N LEU A 47 0.46 -21.45 -7.68
CA LEU A 47 -0.58 -22.40 -7.28
C LEU A 47 -1.96 -21.89 -7.71
N PRO A 48 -2.92 -22.79 -8.00
CA PRO A 48 -4.27 -22.39 -8.35
C PRO A 48 -4.90 -21.57 -7.20
N PRO A 49 -5.70 -20.53 -7.51
CA PRO A 49 -6.40 -19.76 -6.49
C PRO A 49 -7.43 -20.64 -5.78
N ALA A 50 -7.56 -20.46 -4.46
CA ALA A 50 -8.52 -21.20 -3.66
C ALA A 50 -9.97 -20.69 -3.81
N SER A 51 -10.16 -19.49 -4.38
CA SER A 51 -11.44 -18.79 -4.45
C SER A 51 -11.41 -17.74 -5.56
N GLU A 52 -12.57 -17.33 -6.05
CA GLU A 52 -12.74 -16.16 -6.91
C GLU A 52 -12.23 -14.86 -6.24
N LEU A 53 -11.81 -13.90 -7.07
CA LEU A 53 -11.27 -12.61 -6.61
C LEU A 53 -12.41 -11.71 -6.10
N PRO A 54 -12.43 -11.31 -4.81
CA PRO A 54 -13.48 -10.45 -4.28
C PRO A 54 -13.41 -9.02 -4.82
N THR A 55 -14.56 -8.36 -4.91
CA THR A 55 -14.66 -6.94 -5.33
C THR A 55 -13.83 -6.03 -4.42
N GLY A 56 -13.14 -5.06 -5.02
CA GLY A 56 -12.26 -4.15 -4.28
C GLY A 56 -10.88 -4.73 -3.95
N ALA A 57 -10.65 -6.03 -4.17
CA ALA A 57 -9.33 -6.63 -4.07
C ALA A 57 -8.53 -6.51 -5.38
N ARG A 58 -7.21 -6.56 -5.23
CA ARG A 58 -6.24 -6.75 -6.30
C ARG A 58 -5.47 -8.03 -6.03
N GLU A 59 -5.24 -8.82 -7.07
CA GLU A 59 -4.44 -10.03 -6.93
C GLU A 59 -2.95 -9.67 -6.79
N SER A 60 -2.28 -10.36 -5.88
CA SER A 60 -0.84 -10.26 -5.65
C SER A 60 -0.28 -11.66 -5.42
N ASP A 61 1.05 -11.80 -5.41
CA ASP A 61 1.70 -13.08 -5.13
C ASP A 61 2.21 -13.12 -3.68
N PHE A 62 2.06 -14.28 -3.04
CA PHE A 62 2.67 -14.56 -1.74
C PHE A 62 3.62 -15.75 -1.89
N ASP A 63 4.90 -15.54 -1.58
CA ASP A 63 5.92 -16.57 -1.67
C ASP A 63 5.71 -17.60 -0.55
N LEU A 64 5.46 -18.86 -0.94
CA LEU A 64 5.34 -19.97 0.00
C LEU A 64 6.70 -20.60 0.28
N CYS A 65 7.47 -20.85 -0.77
CA CYS A 65 8.81 -21.43 -0.66
C CYS A 65 9.62 -21.23 -1.94
N TYR A 66 10.90 -21.56 -1.83
CA TYR A 66 11.88 -21.48 -2.90
C TYR A 66 12.52 -22.85 -3.08
N VAL A 67 12.45 -23.41 -4.28
CA VAL A 67 12.96 -24.75 -4.58
C VAL A 67 14.23 -24.65 -5.39
N CYS A 68 15.28 -25.36 -4.96
CA CYS A 68 16.50 -25.48 -5.73
C CYS A 68 16.26 -26.35 -6.97
N LYS A 69 16.52 -25.84 -8.18
CA LYS A 69 16.31 -26.64 -9.41
C LYS A 69 17.26 -27.84 -9.52
N HIS A 70 18.40 -27.87 -8.83
CA HIS A 70 19.33 -28.99 -8.93
C HIS A 70 18.89 -30.17 -8.06
N CYS A 71 18.77 -29.98 -6.75
CA CYS A 71 18.45 -31.03 -5.79
C CYS A 71 16.95 -31.17 -5.46
N LYS A 72 16.11 -30.25 -5.95
CA LYS A 72 14.66 -30.16 -5.67
C LYS A 72 14.30 -29.98 -4.19
N VAL A 73 15.25 -29.58 -3.34
CA VAL A 73 15.01 -29.23 -1.93
C VAL A 73 14.37 -27.85 -1.83
N ALA A 74 13.45 -27.69 -0.89
CA ALA A 74 12.68 -26.48 -0.69
C ALA A 74 13.09 -25.71 0.56
N PHE A 75 13.02 -24.39 0.46
CA PHE A 75 13.50 -23.46 1.46
C PHE A 75 12.42 -22.40 1.73
N PRO A 76 12.30 -21.90 2.96
CA PRO A 76 11.25 -20.96 3.37
C PRO A 76 11.47 -19.55 2.81
N SER A 77 12.69 -19.21 2.40
CA SER A 77 13.05 -17.92 1.84
C SER A 77 14.26 -18.03 0.91
N ALA A 78 14.56 -16.96 0.19
CA ALA A 78 15.69 -16.93 -0.74
C ALA A 78 17.05 -17.09 -0.02
N ALA A 79 17.23 -16.53 1.17
CA ALA A 79 18.52 -16.53 1.89
C ALA A 79 19.09 -17.94 2.20
N PRO A 80 18.34 -18.88 2.83
CA PRO A 80 18.82 -20.24 3.06
C PRO A 80 19.02 -21.01 1.76
N LEU A 81 18.20 -20.78 0.72
CA LEU A 81 18.42 -21.34 -0.60
C LEU A 81 19.76 -20.87 -1.19
N GLN A 82 20.04 -19.56 -1.18
CA GLN A 82 21.29 -19.02 -1.72
C GLN A 82 22.51 -19.60 -0.99
N THR A 83 22.42 -19.73 0.33
CA THR A 83 23.47 -20.37 1.15
C THR A 83 23.69 -21.83 0.73
N HIS A 84 22.62 -22.59 0.54
CA HIS A 84 22.67 -23.97 0.03
C HIS A 84 23.27 -24.05 -1.38
N GLN A 85 22.86 -23.17 -2.28
CA GLN A 85 23.37 -23.12 -3.66
C GLN A 85 24.87 -22.84 -3.69
N ALA A 86 25.34 -21.88 -2.90
CA ALA A 86 26.75 -21.48 -2.85
C ALA A 86 27.67 -22.51 -2.20
N ARG A 87 27.21 -23.17 -1.14
CA ARG A 87 28.09 -24.02 -0.31
C ARG A 87 28.03 -25.49 -0.66
N SER A 88 26.90 -25.96 -1.22
CA SER A 88 26.61 -27.40 -1.26
C SER A 88 26.13 -27.87 -2.63
N CYS A 89 25.24 -27.11 -3.28
CA CYS A 89 24.52 -27.61 -4.46
C CYS A 89 25.23 -27.33 -5.78
N TYR A 90 25.78 -26.12 -5.93
CA TYR A 90 26.40 -25.65 -7.17
C TYR A 90 27.87 -25.28 -6.97
N ALA A 91 28.59 -25.97 -6.07
CA ALA A 91 30.03 -25.73 -5.89
C ALA A 91 30.77 -25.82 -7.24
N GLY A 92 31.23 -24.66 -7.75
CA GLY A 92 31.89 -24.52 -9.05
C GLY A 92 30.96 -24.47 -10.28
N ARG A 93 29.63 -24.41 -10.12
CA ARG A 93 28.62 -24.41 -11.20
C ARG A 93 27.59 -23.28 -11.04
N GLU A 94 28.08 -22.09 -10.72
CA GLU A 94 27.27 -20.89 -10.45
C GLU A 94 26.36 -20.51 -11.63
N ALA A 95 26.86 -20.63 -12.86
CA ALA A 95 26.11 -20.32 -14.08
C ALA A 95 24.92 -21.25 -14.33
N ALA A 96 24.90 -22.44 -13.72
CA ALA A 96 23.80 -23.39 -13.82
C ALA A 96 22.74 -23.21 -12.71
N ARG A 97 22.92 -22.23 -11.81
CA ARG A 97 22.00 -22.02 -10.70
C ARG A 97 20.59 -21.76 -11.20
N GLY A 98 19.65 -22.49 -10.62
CA GLY A 98 18.24 -22.36 -10.91
C GLY A 98 17.38 -22.44 -9.65
N VAL A 99 16.31 -21.65 -9.65
CA VAL A 99 15.34 -21.56 -8.55
C VAL A 99 13.92 -21.61 -9.09
N ILE A 100 13.03 -22.26 -8.37
CA ILE A 100 11.58 -22.15 -8.55
C ILE A 100 11.01 -21.41 -7.36
N ARG A 101 10.40 -20.26 -7.60
CA ARG A 101 9.63 -19.53 -6.59
C ARG A 101 8.20 -20.06 -6.62
N VAL A 102 7.77 -20.74 -5.56
CA VAL A 102 6.41 -21.26 -5.45
C VAL A 102 5.57 -20.20 -4.75
N VAL A 103 4.56 -19.70 -5.45
CA VAL A 103 3.72 -18.61 -4.96
C VAL A 103 2.25 -19.03 -4.91
N GLN A 104 1.53 -18.49 -3.94
CA GLN A 104 0.08 -18.57 -3.88
C GLN A 104 -0.54 -17.21 -4.20
N PRO A 105 -1.70 -17.16 -4.89
CA PRO A 105 -2.47 -15.94 -5.00
C PRO A 105 -2.80 -15.38 -3.62
N ALA A 106 -2.52 -14.10 -3.45
CA ALA A 106 -2.85 -13.29 -2.30
C ALA A 106 -3.71 -12.11 -2.74
N LEU A 107 -4.38 -11.49 -1.78
CA LEU A 107 -5.28 -10.38 -2.00
C LEU A 107 -4.68 -9.13 -1.39
N GLU A 108 -4.65 -8.05 -2.14
CA GLU A 108 -4.28 -6.73 -1.66
C GLU A 108 -5.52 -5.82 -1.70
N CYS A 109 -5.71 -5.02 -0.67
CA CYS A 109 -6.79 -4.04 -0.64
C CYS A 109 -6.44 -2.83 -1.50
N ARG A 110 -7.34 -2.46 -2.44
CA ARG A 110 -7.13 -1.26 -3.27
C ARG A 110 -7.29 0.05 -2.50
N THR A 111 -8.06 0.02 -1.40
CA THR A 111 -8.40 1.19 -0.59
C THR A 111 -7.45 1.38 0.58
N CYS A 112 -6.90 0.30 1.11
CA CYS A 112 -6.04 0.31 2.29
C CYS A 112 -4.60 -0.04 1.89
N PRO A 113 -3.69 0.95 1.76
CA PRO A 113 -2.34 0.69 1.28
C PRO A 113 -1.57 -0.20 2.25
N GLY A 114 -0.91 -1.23 1.70
CA GLY A 114 -0.09 -2.18 2.46
C GLY A 114 -0.85 -3.37 3.05
N GLU A 115 -2.19 -3.37 3.02
CA GLU A 115 -3.01 -4.46 3.55
C GLU A 115 -3.07 -5.64 2.57
N ARG A 116 -2.57 -6.81 3.02
CA ARG A 116 -2.48 -8.04 2.23
C ARG A 116 -3.04 -9.25 3.00
N PHE A 117 -3.75 -10.12 2.29
CA PHE A 117 -4.49 -11.24 2.85
C PHE A 117 -4.22 -12.52 2.08
N ARG A 118 -4.13 -13.65 2.78
CA ARG A 118 -3.92 -14.97 2.15
C ARG A 118 -5.19 -15.63 1.66
N THR A 119 -6.35 -15.22 2.19
CA THR A 119 -7.65 -15.80 1.85
C THR A 119 -8.70 -14.73 1.59
N SER A 120 -9.71 -15.07 0.79
CA SER A 120 -10.88 -14.22 0.55
C SER A 120 -11.72 -14.01 1.83
N ALA A 121 -11.67 -14.94 2.79
CA ALA A 121 -12.32 -14.78 4.08
C ALA A 121 -11.66 -13.70 4.94
N ASP A 122 -10.32 -13.65 4.97
CA ASP A 122 -9.59 -12.61 5.70
C ASP A 122 -9.80 -11.23 5.05
N PHE A 123 -9.77 -11.17 3.71
CA PHE A 123 -10.07 -9.93 2.99
C PHE A 123 -11.49 -9.42 3.27
N ARG A 124 -12.50 -10.29 3.24
CA ARG A 124 -13.89 -9.90 3.55
C ARG A 124 -14.03 -9.36 4.97
N ARG A 125 -13.36 -9.98 5.94
CA ARG A 125 -13.33 -9.50 7.32
C ARG A 125 -12.69 -8.11 7.42
N HIS A 126 -11.63 -7.86 6.65
CA HIS A 126 -11.04 -6.53 6.55
C HIS A 126 -11.99 -5.51 5.90
N ALA A 127 -12.67 -5.89 4.82
CA ALA A 127 -13.58 -5.00 4.10
C ALA A 127 -14.77 -4.54 4.94
N ASP A 128 -15.16 -5.34 5.94
CA ASP A 128 -16.22 -5.02 6.90
C ASP A 128 -15.74 -4.11 8.06
N THR A 129 -14.45 -3.78 8.14
CA THR A 129 -13.95 -2.91 9.21
C THR A 129 -14.33 -1.45 8.99
N GLU A 130 -14.66 -0.74 10.07
CA GLU A 130 -14.93 0.70 10.06
C GLU A 130 -13.80 1.52 9.41
N LEU A 131 -12.55 1.11 9.59
CA LEU A 131 -11.40 1.77 8.97
C LEU A 131 -11.44 1.63 7.44
N HIS A 132 -11.77 0.46 6.92
CA HIS A 132 -11.95 0.24 5.49
C HIS A 132 -13.12 1.07 4.94
N LEU A 133 -14.27 1.04 5.61
CA LEU A 133 -15.46 1.81 5.23
C LEU A 133 -15.19 3.32 5.21
N ARG A 134 -14.45 3.83 6.21
CA ARG A 134 -14.01 5.23 6.25
C ARG A 134 -13.08 5.59 5.09
N ASN A 135 -12.20 4.69 4.69
CA ASN A 135 -11.29 4.92 3.55
C ASN A 135 -12.01 4.84 2.19
N LEU A 136 -13.13 4.11 2.12
CA LEU A 136 -14.01 4.09 0.95
C LEU A 136 -14.88 5.34 0.85
N ALA A 137 -15.19 5.98 1.98
CA ALA A 137 -16.05 7.15 2.00
C ALA A 137 -15.43 8.28 1.16
N PRO A 138 -16.22 8.95 0.32
CA PRO A 138 -15.76 10.16 -0.33
C PRO A 138 -15.32 11.18 0.74
N PRO A 139 -14.33 12.04 0.43
CA PRO A 139 -13.95 13.10 1.36
C PRO A 139 -15.20 13.89 1.75
N PRO A 140 -15.32 14.32 3.02
CA PRO A 140 -16.46 15.14 3.42
C PRO A 140 -16.54 16.33 2.47
N PRO A 141 -17.76 16.73 2.04
CA PRO A 141 -17.91 17.91 1.23
C PRO A 141 -17.20 19.08 1.93
N PRO A 142 -16.52 19.97 1.18
CA PRO A 142 -15.95 21.16 1.80
C PRO A 142 -17.06 21.86 2.59
N PRO A 143 -16.75 22.44 3.77
CA PRO A 143 -17.75 23.18 4.53
C PRO A 143 -18.33 24.23 3.59
N VAL A 144 -19.59 24.04 3.21
CA VAL A 144 -20.33 25.09 2.51
C VAL A 144 -20.33 26.26 3.47
N PRO A 145 -19.82 27.45 3.09
CA PRO A 145 -20.01 28.62 3.93
C PRO A 145 -21.52 28.74 4.10
N GLU A 146 -21.99 28.60 5.34
CA GLU A 146 -23.39 28.79 5.67
C GLU A 146 -23.81 30.12 5.02
N PRO A 147 -24.88 30.14 4.19
CA PRO A 147 -25.39 31.42 3.73
C PRO A 147 -25.66 32.22 4.98
N LEU A 148 -25.07 33.42 5.07
CA LEU A 148 -25.27 34.34 6.18
C LEU A 148 -26.77 34.33 6.46
N SER A 149 -27.18 33.86 7.65
CA SER A 149 -28.59 33.83 8.01
C SER A 149 -29.16 35.20 7.66
N HIS A 150 -30.32 35.26 7.01
CA HIS A 150 -30.92 36.49 6.46
C HIS A 150 -30.92 37.67 7.46
N GLU A 151 -30.91 37.34 8.76
CA GLU A 151 -30.72 38.22 9.91
C GLU A 151 -29.39 39.03 9.88
N MET A 152 -28.26 38.41 9.51
CA MET A 152 -26.95 39.07 9.39
C MET A 152 -26.83 39.87 8.08
N GLU A 153 -27.48 39.43 7.00
CA GLU A 153 -27.54 40.21 5.75
C GLU A 153 -28.32 41.52 5.95
N ASP A 154 -29.41 41.51 6.73
CA ASP A 154 -30.17 42.72 7.05
C ASP A 154 -29.34 43.69 7.91
N VAL A 155 -28.59 43.18 8.90
CA VAL A 155 -27.68 44.01 9.71
C VAL A 155 -26.60 44.66 8.85
N VAL A 156 -26.00 43.92 7.89
CA VAL A 156 -24.98 44.47 6.98
C VAL A 156 -25.58 45.51 6.03
N ASN A 157 -26.77 45.25 5.48
CA ASN A 157 -27.48 46.20 4.62
C ASN A 157 -27.88 47.47 5.39
N GLN A 158 -28.34 47.32 6.63
CA GLN A 158 -28.67 48.42 7.52
C GLN A 158 -27.43 49.27 7.84
N ILE A 159 -26.31 48.65 8.22
CA ILE A 159 -25.03 49.37 8.46
C ILE A 159 -24.60 50.14 7.20
N THR A 160 -24.73 49.52 6.02
CA THR A 160 -24.36 50.14 4.75
C THR A 160 -25.27 51.33 4.41
N LEU A 161 -26.57 51.22 4.64
CA LEU A 161 -27.52 52.33 4.49
C LEU A 161 -27.23 53.46 5.48
N LEU A 162 -26.88 53.14 6.73
CA LEU A 162 -26.47 54.10 7.74
C LEU A 162 -25.17 54.82 7.35
N ALA A 163 -24.16 54.09 6.87
CA ALA A 163 -22.90 54.65 6.40
C ALA A 163 -23.09 55.55 5.17
N ALA A 164 -23.92 55.13 4.22
CA ALA A 164 -24.25 55.92 3.03
C ALA A 164 -24.95 57.24 3.39
N ARG A 165 -25.87 57.21 4.36
CA ARG A 165 -26.53 58.42 4.88
C ARG A 165 -25.56 59.33 5.62
N ALA A 166 -24.71 58.76 6.49
CA ALA A 166 -23.68 59.53 7.20
C ALA A 166 -22.67 60.20 6.25
N ALA A 167 -22.32 59.54 5.13
CA ALA A 167 -21.47 60.13 4.10
C ALA A 167 -22.16 61.28 3.36
N GLN A 168 -23.48 61.26 3.20
CA GLN A 168 -24.26 62.29 2.51
C GLN A 168 -24.67 63.47 3.42
N ASP A 169 -24.74 63.28 4.74
CA ASP A 169 -25.05 64.35 5.71
C ASP A 169 -23.84 65.28 5.98
N THR A 170 -22.73 65.08 5.28
CA THR A 170 -21.58 66.00 5.29
C THR A 170 -21.68 67.00 4.13
N SER A 171 -22.61 67.95 4.24
CA SER A 171 -22.58 69.14 3.39
C SER A 171 -21.45 70.08 3.86
N PRO A 172 -20.59 70.58 2.96
CA PRO A 172 -19.23 70.99 3.32
C PRO A 172 -19.19 72.42 3.86
N LYS A 173 -18.62 72.61 5.05
CA LYS A 173 -18.11 73.91 5.47
C LYS A 173 -16.82 73.78 6.29
N ASP A 174 -15.77 74.18 5.59
CA ASP A 174 -14.44 74.63 6.02
C ASP A 174 -13.35 73.60 6.40
N PRO A 175 -12.10 73.86 5.95
CA PRO A 175 -11.00 72.92 5.92
C PRO A 175 -10.12 73.03 7.19
N ASN A 176 -9.15 72.13 7.28
CA ASN A 176 -8.07 72.11 8.27
C ASN A 176 -8.43 71.53 9.65
N VAL A 177 -8.24 70.21 9.81
CA VAL A 177 -7.36 69.68 10.86
C VAL A 177 -6.70 68.37 10.37
N THR A 178 -5.39 68.46 10.16
CA THR A 178 -4.38 67.41 10.12
C THR A 178 -4.64 66.27 11.13
N PHE A 179 -4.93 65.04 10.67
CA PHE A 179 -4.58 63.82 11.41
C PHE A 179 -4.63 62.56 10.53
N CYS A 180 -3.59 62.34 9.72
CA CYS A 180 -3.32 61.04 9.09
C CYS A 180 -1.81 60.87 8.92
N ALA A 181 -1.13 60.44 9.98
CA ALA A 181 0.15 59.76 9.84
C ALA A 181 -0.14 58.25 9.77
N PRO A 182 0.19 57.55 8.67
CA PRO A 182 0.08 56.10 8.63
C PRO A 182 1.22 55.47 9.43
N GLY A 183 0.88 54.72 10.48
CA GLY A 183 1.82 53.85 11.19
C GLY A 183 2.32 52.70 10.29
N PRO A 184 3.45 52.05 10.65
CA PRO A 184 4.16 51.15 9.74
C PRO A 184 3.36 49.89 9.44
N ARG A 185 3.25 49.53 8.15
CA ARG A 185 2.73 48.24 7.69
C ARG A 185 3.71 47.13 8.08
N PHE A 186 3.21 46.09 8.75
CA PHE A 186 3.92 44.82 8.91
C PHE A 186 4.02 44.10 7.55
N PRO A 187 5.18 43.53 7.18
CA PRO A 187 5.33 42.77 5.95
C PRO A 187 4.63 41.40 6.05
N GLN A 188 3.95 40.99 4.98
CA GLN A 188 3.33 39.67 4.87
C GLN A 188 4.40 38.58 4.66
N PRO A 189 4.27 37.40 5.29
CA PRO A 189 5.20 36.30 5.12
C PRO A 189 4.95 35.63 3.76
N GLY A 190 5.77 35.95 2.75
CA GLY A 190 5.61 35.42 1.41
C GLY A 190 6.75 35.63 0.42
N GLU A 191 7.97 35.98 0.85
CA GLU A 191 9.13 36.02 -0.05
C GLU A 191 10.19 34.99 0.34
N LEU A 192 10.18 33.88 -0.41
CA LEU A 192 11.26 32.92 -0.45
C LEU A 192 12.44 33.55 -1.22
N SER A 193 13.43 34.05 -0.48
CA SER A 193 14.73 34.42 -1.06
C SER A 193 15.42 33.19 -1.64
N ILE A 194 15.50 33.13 -2.97
CA ILE A 194 16.41 32.27 -3.71
C ILE A 194 17.83 32.81 -3.45
N ALA A 195 18.54 32.19 -2.52
CA ALA A 195 19.98 32.40 -2.37
C ALA A 195 20.71 31.48 -3.36
N SER A 196 21.24 32.09 -4.41
CA SER A 196 22.09 31.47 -5.42
C SER A 196 23.49 31.23 -4.85
N ALA A 197 24.03 30.02 -5.04
CA ALA A 197 25.41 29.68 -4.74
C ALA A 197 26.36 30.32 -5.76
N GLY A 198 27.50 30.86 -5.29
CA GLY A 198 28.54 31.37 -6.17
C GLY A 198 29.78 31.90 -5.44
N HIS A 199 30.85 31.11 -5.57
CA HIS A 199 32.28 31.36 -5.29
C HIS A 199 32.77 31.21 -3.84
#